data_AF-A0A2D6MXT2-F1
#
_entry.id   AF-A0A2D6MXT2-F1
#
_cell.length_a   1.000
_cell.length_b   1.000
_cell.length_c   1.000
_cell.angle_alpha   90.00
_cell.angle_beta   90.00
_cell.angle_gamma   90.00
#
_symmetry.space_group_name_H-M   'P 1'
#
loop_
_entity.id
_entity.type
_entity.pdbx_description
1 polymer ?
#
loop_
_entity_poly.entity_id
_entity_poly.type
_entity_poly.pdbx_seq_one_letter_code
_entity_poly.pdbx_strand_id
1 'polypeptide(L)'
;MTDHKTAKRNSLLAGFVTAATAAGLAFWSGWLSPGDGEANAASGDVRVAASVCEAHELRAAKEEDPSLEIEIPSEFDKSWPSAGACRSAIAAGDPLAPGPIQPIPFSHKHHAGEFQIDCLYCHSETDRSQAAGVPSVEICMGCHAQFPADYDQIEGIRILKEKWENKEPIEWVQIHRLPEHVQFRHNRHVQAGVECQTCHGPVEELDKLHLVPDSHIGYLVPVAKLEMGWCINCHRQNNHQASQDCLKCHY
;
A
#
# COMPACT_ATOMS: atom_id res chain seq x y z
N MET A 1 56.45 32.51 -30.72
CA MET A 1 57.70 31.82 -31.07
C MET A 1 57.66 30.43 -30.44
N THR A 2 57.46 29.42 -31.31
CA THR A 2 58.02 28.04 -31.31
C THR A 2 57.80 27.18 -30.06
N ASP A 3 56.92 26.18 -30.01
CA ASP A 3 56.75 24.98 -30.85
C ASP A 3 58.02 24.11 -30.94
N HIS A 4 57.98 22.92 -30.32
CA HIS A 4 58.83 21.79 -30.68
C HIS A 4 58.13 20.46 -30.36
N LYS A 5 57.58 19.86 -31.42
CA LYS A 5 57.27 18.44 -31.56
C LYS A 5 58.56 17.59 -31.68
N THR A 6 58.36 16.27 -31.56
CA THR A 6 59.03 15.11 -32.21
C THR A 6 59.70 14.13 -31.22
N ALA A 7 59.77 12.82 -31.43
CA ALA A 7 59.05 11.83 -32.25
C ALA A 7 59.58 10.43 -31.84
N LYS A 8 58.79 9.40 -32.17
CA LYS A 8 58.97 7.94 -32.01
C LYS A 8 60.38 7.38 -32.28
N ARG A 9 60.66 6.21 -31.68
CA ARG A 9 61.36 5.11 -32.37
C ARG A 9 60.94 3.71 -31.87
N ASN A 10 60.43 2.92 -32.80
CA ASN A 10 60.25 1.47 -32.72
C ASN A 10 61.62 0.76 -32.74
N SER A 11 61.69 -0.43 -32.12
CA SER A 11 62.50 -1.53 -32.65
C SER A 11 61.84 -2.87 -32.36
N LEU A 12 61.59 -3.62 -33.42
CA LEU A 12 61.21 -5.04 -33.47
C LEU A 12 62.47 -5.90 -33.34
N LEU A 13 62.37 -7.12 -32.77
CA LEU A 13 62.61 -8.39 -33.48
C LEU A 13 62.60 -9.62 -32.54
N ALA A 14 61.83 -10.63 -33.00
CA ALA A 14 61.99 -12.09 -32.89
C ALA A 14 62.11 -12.71 -31.48
N GLY A 15 61.28 -13.65 -31.03
CA GLY A 15 60.48 -14.65 -31.73
C GLY A 15 60.99 -16.03 -31.32
N PHE A 16 60.15 -16.87 -30.72
CA PHE A 16 60.15 -18.34 -30.89
C PHE A 16 58.81 -18.91 -30.43
N VAL A 17 58.23 -19.70 -31.32
CA VAL A 17 56.98 -20.44 -31.19
C VAL A 17 57.26 -21.78 -30.53
N THR A 18 56.52 -22.13 -29.49
CA THR A 18 56.24 -23.54 -29.15
C THR A 18 54.77 -23.67 -28.75
N ALA A 19 54.04 -24.41 -29.58
CA ALA A 19 52.65 -24.78 -29.37
C ALA A 19 52.52 -25.82 -28.25
N ALA A 20 51.53 -25.66 -27.38
CA ALA A 20 50.98 -26.76 -26.58
C ALA A 20 49.54 -26.46 -26.16
N THR A 21 48.63 -27.16 -26.85
CA THR A 21 47.37 -27.73 -26.34
C THR A 21 46.34 -26.79 -25.67
N ALA A 22 45.31 -26.46 -26.45
CA ALA A 22 44.01 -26.08 -25.93
C ALA A 22 43.33 -27.30 -25.28
N ALA A 23 43.16 -27.28 -23.96
CA ALA A 23 42.19 -28.10 -23.25
C ALA A 23 41.13 -27.14 -22.69
N GLY A 24 40.00 -27.05 -23.40
CA GLY A 24 38.83 -26.35 -22.93
C GLY A 24 38.26 -27.08 -21.72
N LEU A 25 38.39 -26.47 -20.54
CA LEU A 25 37.61 -26.84 -19.37
C LEU A 25 36.25 -26.18 -19.50
N ALA A 26 35.33 -26.88 -20.15
CA ALA A 26 33.91 -26.64 -19.99
C ALA A 26 33.54 -26.97 -18.54
N PHE A 27 33.38 -25.94 -17.71
CA PHE A 27 32.80 -26.06 -16.38
C PHE A 27 31.31 -26.38 -16.54
N TRP A 28 31.00 -27.67 -16.65
CA TRP A 28 29.65 -28.21 -16.49
C TRP A 28 29.40 -28.41 -14.99
N SER A 29 29.14 -27.31 -14.28
CA SER A 29 28.46 -27.37 -12.99
C SER A 29 26.96 -27.28 -13.25
N GLY A 30 26.39 -28.40 -13.69
CA GLY A 30 25.08 -28.77 -13.16
C GLY A 30 25.19 -28.94 -11.65
N TRP A 31 24.05 -29.04 -10.97
CA TRP A 31 23.83 -29.02 -9.52
C TRP A 31 23.34 -27.65 -9.03
N LEU A 32 22.03 -27.64 -8.75
CA LEU A 32 21.11 -26.55 -8.38
C LEU A 32 20.48 -25.78 -9.56
N SER A 33 19.92 -26.52 -10.52
CA SER A 33 18.63 -26.07 -11.09
C SER A 33 17.58 -26.15 -9.98
N PRO A 34 16.73 -25.13 -9.79
CA PRO A 34 15.48 -25.32 -9.06
C PRO A 34 14.76 -26.45 -9.78
N GLY A 35 14.49 -27.54 -9.06
CA GLY A 35 13.82 -28.69 -9.62
C GLY A 35 12.61 -28.22 -10.40
N ASP A 36 12.48 -28.77 -11.59
CA ASP A 36 11.26 -28.80 -12.37
C ASP A 36 10.21 -29.38 -11.42
N GLY A 37 9.52 -28.49 -10.71
CA GLY A 37 8.31 -28.82 -10.00
C GLY A 37 7.31 -29.14 -11.09
N GLU A 38 7.33 -30.40 -11.54
CA GLU A 38 6.17 -31.03 -12.15
C GLU A 38 5.00 -30.66 -11.24
N ALA A 39 4.21 -29.70 -11.73
CA ALA A 39 2.94 -29.38 -11.16
C ALA A 39 2.16 -30.69 -11.18
N ASN A 40 2.05 -31.31 -10.00
CA ASN A 40 1.10 -32.39 -9.77
C ASN A 40 -0.29 -31.80 -10.00
N ALA A 41 -0.72 -31.80 -11.25
CA ALA A 41 -2.10 -31.67 -11.62
C ALA A 41 -2.80 -32.97 -11.19
N ALA A 42 -3.39 -32.95 -9.99
CA ALA A 42 -4.59 -33.69 -9.57
C ALA A 42 -4.53 -34.08 -8.07
N SER A 43 -5.04 -33.19 -7.22
CA SER A 43 -5.97 -33.54 -6.16
C SER A 43 -6.96 -32.39 -6.00
N GLY A 44 -8.23 -32.73 -5.77
CA GLY A 44 -9.26 -31.77 -5.38
C GLY A 44 -8.97 -31.26 -3.97
N ASP A 45 -7.92 -30.46 -3.84
CA ASP A 45 -7.56 -29.85 -2.57
C ASP A 45 -8.52 -28.68 -2.34
N VAL A 46 -9.32 -28.80 -1.28
CA VAL A 46 -10.21 -27.75 -0.80
C VAL A 46 -9.38 -26.49 -0.54
N ARG A 47 -9.71 -25.39 -1.21
CA ARG A 47 -9.05 -24.10 -0.97
C ARG A 47 -9.65 -23.45 0.27
N VAL A 48 -8.86 -23.25 1.31
CA VAL A 48 -9.31 -22.68 2.59
C VAL A 48 -8.92 -21.20 2.68
N ALA A 49 -9.89 -20.31 2.92
CA ALA A 49 -9.60 -18.89 3.10
C ALA A 49 -8.84 -18.63 4.42
N ALA A 50 -7.75 -17.86 4.37
CA ALA A 50 -7.00 -17.39 5.54
C ALA A 50 -7.25 -15.90 5.89
N SER A 51 -8.13 -15.23 5.15
CA SER A 51 -8.56 -13.85 5.40
C SER A 51 -9.92 -13.56 4.74
N VAL A 52 -10.57 -12.45 5.12
CA VAL A 52 -11.81 -12.01 4.45
C VAL A 52 -11.56 -11.69 2.97
N CYS A 53 -10.38 -11.19 2.62
CA CYS A 53 -10.04 -10.88 1.23
C CYS A 53 -9.88 -12.12 0.36
N GLU A 54 -9.17 -13.12 0.87
CA GLU A 54 -9.05 -14.41 0.19
C GLU A 54 -10.41 -15.11 0.10
N ALA A 55 -11.27 -14.95 1.11
CA ALA A 55 -12.64 -15.44 1.04
C ALA A 55 -13.43 -14.81 -0.14
N HIS A 56 -13.25 -13.52 -0.43
CA HIS A 56 -13.86 -12.88 -1.61
C HIS A 56 -13.31 -13.43 -2.92
N GLU A 57 -11.99 -13.66 -3.00
CA GLU A 57 -11.34 -14.23 -4.18
C GLU A 57 -11.80 -15.66 -4.45
N LEU A 58 -11.90 -16.50 -3.41
CA LEU A 58 -12.38 -17.87 -3.52
C LEU A 58 -13.87 -17.93 -3.90
N ARG A 59 -14.70 -17.02 -3.38
CA ARG A 59 -16.11 -16.90 -3.81
C ARG A 59 -16.20 -16.56 -5.30
N ALA A 60 -15.45 -15.55 -5.76
CA ALA A 60 -15.41 -15.18 -7.18
C ALA A 60 -14.89 -16.32 -8.07
N ALA A 61 -13.82 -17.00 -7.65
CA ALA A 61 -13.27 -18.14 -8.37
C ALA A 61 -14.26 -19.31 -8.46
N LYS A 62 -15.08 -19.55 -7.42
CA LYS A 62 -16.13 -20.57 -7.43
C LYS A 62 -17.35 -20.19 -8.28
N GLU A 63 -17.66 -18.90 -8.40
CA GLU A 63 -18.67 -18.42 -9.34
C GLU A 63 -18.24 -18.65 -10.79
N GLU A 64 -16.95 -18.45 -11.10
CA GLU A 64 -16.35 -18.71 -12.41
C GLU A 64 -16.19 -20.20 -12.70
N ASP A 65 -15.75 -20.98 -11.70
CA ASP A 65 -15.61 -22.43 -11.77
C ASP A 65 -16.38 -23.12 -10.63
N PRO A 66 -17.64 -23.54 -10.89
CA PRO A 66 -18.46 -24.23 -9.90
C PRO A 66 -17.89 -25.57 -9.41
N SER A 67 -16.90 -26.14 -10.11
CA SER A 67 -16.24 -27.39 -9.69
C SER A 67 -15.21 -27.19 -8.57
N LEU A 68 -14.87 -25.94 -8.26
CA LEU A 68 -13.92 -25.60 -7.20
C LEU A 68 -14.49 -25.90 -5.81
N GLU A 69 -13.77 -26.72 -5.05
CA GLU A 69 -14.03 -26.93 -3.62
C GLU A 69 -13.32 -25.84 -2.81
N ILE A 70 -14.10 -25.09 -2.01
CA ILE A 70 -13.60 -24.02 -1.15
C ILE A 70 -14.16 -24.19 0.26
N GLU A 71 -13.40 -23.75 1.24
CA GLU A 71 -13.80 -23.63 2.64
C GLU A 71 -13.58 -22.20 3.10
N ILE A 72 -14.60 -21.60 3.70
CA ILE A 72 -14.52 -20.25 4.28
C ILE A 72 -14.80 -20.38 5.78
N PRO A 73 -13.75 -20.31 6.63
CA PRO A 73 -13.92 -20.31 8.07
C PRO A 73 -14.83 -19.17 8.54
N SER A 74 -15.62 -19.40 9.59
CA SER A 74 -16.62 -18.45 10.09
C SER A 74 -16.05 -17.09 10.50
N GLU A 75 -14.78 -17.06 10.90
CA GLU A 75 -14.02 -15.86 11.23
C GLU A 75 -13.78 -14.94 10.02
N PHE A 76 -13.78 -15.51 8.80
CA PHE A 76 -13.57 -14.83 7.52
C PHE A 76 -14.85 -14.75 6.67
N ASP A 77 -15.95 -15.36 7.10
CA ASP A 77 -17.27 -15.23 6.47
C ASP A 77 -17.95 -13.90 6.84
N LYS A 78 -17.25 -12.79 6.55
CA LYS A 78 -17.69 -11.43 6.81
C LYS A 78 -17.92 -10.69 5.50
N SER A 79 -18.92 -9.81 5.50
CA SER A 79 -19.19 -8.90 4.39
C SER A 79 -18.18 -7.75 4.31
N TRP A 80 -17.44 -7.49 5.39
CA TRP A 80 -16.44 -6.44 5.47
C TRP A 80 -15.06 -6.98 5.87
N PRO A 81 -13.96 -6.51 5.26
CA PRO A 81 -13.91 -5.54 4.16
C PRO A 81 -14.55 -6.08 2.87
N SER A 82 -15.09 -5.20 2.02
CA SER A 82 -15.69 -5.61 0.74
C SER A 82 -14.63 -6.12 -0.24
N ALA A 83 -15.04 -6.89 -1.25
CA ALA A 83 -14.13 -7.34 -2.31
C ALA A 83 -13.44 -6.16 -3.03
N GLY A 84 -14.16 -5.05 -3.21
CA GLY A 84 -13.60 -3.79 -3.70
C GLY A 84 -12.48 -3.29 -2.80
N ALA A 85 -12.73 -3.18 -1.49
CA ALA A 85 -11.73 -2.76 -0.51
C ALA A 85 -10.49 -3.68 -0.48
N CYS A 86 -10.67 -4.99 -0.69
CA CYS A 86 -9.56 -5.95 -0.79
C CYS A 86 -8.67 -5.72 -2.02
N ARG A 87 -9.26 -5.59 -3.22
CA ARG A 87 -8.51 -5.27 -4.45
C ARG A 87 -7.77 -3.93 -4.33
N SER A 88 -8.42 -2.99 -3.64
CA SER A 88 -7.93 -1.64 -3.42
C SER A 88 -6.65 -1.60 -2.57
N ALA A 89 -6.51 -2.51 -1.61
CA ALA A 89 -5.33 -2.61 -0.75
C ALA A 89 -4.08 -3.06 -1.52
N ILE A 90 -4.22 -3.96 -2.51
CA ILE A 90 -3.11 -4.40 -3.36
C ILE A 90 -2.59 -3.22 -4.19
N ALA A 91 -3.49 -2.41 -4.76
CA ALA A 91 -3.14 -1.21 -5.52
C ALA A 91 -2.51 -0.10 -4.66
N ALA A 92 -2.79 -0.10 -3.35
CA ALA A 92 -2.20 0.83 -2.40
C ALA A 92 -0.84 0.37 -1.83
N GLY A 93 -0.51 -0.91 -1.94
CA GLY A 93 0.64 -1.54 -1.27
C GLY A 93 2.01 -1.26 -1.88
N ASP A 94 2.10 -0.57 -3.02
CA ASP A 94 3.37 -0.11 -3.58
C ASP A 94 3.73 1.27 -2.98
N PRO A 95 4.72 1.35 -2.06
CA PRO A 95 5.12 2.61 -1.44
C PRO A 95 5.82 3.56 -2.43
N LEU A 96 6.17 3.10 -3.64
CA LEU A 96 6.73 3.93 -4.71
C LEU A 96 5.69 4.36 -5.74
N ALA A 97 4.48 3.79 -5.69
CA ALA A 97 3.39 4.20 -6.56
C ALA A 97 2.85 5.57 -6.13
N PRO A 98 2.37 6.41 -7.07
CA PRO A 98 1.74 7.69 -6.77
C PRO A 98 0.33 7.53 -6.13
N GLY A 99 0.10 6.43 -5.41
CA GLY A 99 -1.18 6.05 -4.81
C GLY A 99 -2.17 5.39 -5.78
N PRO A 100 -3.20 4.71 -5.26
CA PRO A 100 -4.22 4.06 -6.06
C PRO A 100 -5.15 5.08 -6.74
N ILE A 101 -5.80 4.68 -7.84
CA ILE A 101 -6.85 5.49 -8.46
C ILE A 101 -8.10 5.41 -7.55
N GLN A 102 -8.63 6.58 -7.19
CA GLN A 102 -9.84 6.69 -6.37
C GLN A 102 -11.06 6.92 -7.27
N PRO A 103 -12.29 6.55 -6.83
CA PRO A 103 -13.52 6.82 -7.60
C PRO A 103 -13.76 8.32 -7.82
N ILE A 104 -13.36 9.15 -6.86
CA ILE A 104 -13.35 10.60 -6.94
C ILE A 104 -11.90 11.07 -6.75
N PRO A 105 -11.36 11.94 -7.62
CA PRO A 105 -10.03 12.53 -7.44
C PRO A 105 -10.05 13.59 -6.33
N PHE A 106 -10.23 13.16 -5.09
CA PHE A 106 -10.31 14.04 -3.92
C PHE A 106 -8.93 14.54 -3.50
N SER A 107 -8.77 15.86 -3.42
CA SER A 107 -7.54 16.53 -2.97
C SER A 107 -7.64 16.93 -1.50
N HIS A 108 -6.82 16.32 -0.64
CA HIS A 108 -6.68 16.77 0.75
C HIS A 108 -5.98 18.12 0.82
N LYS A 109 -5.06 18.40 -0.11
CA LYS A 109 -4.41 19.70 -0.24
C LYS A 109 -5.40 20.83 -0.41
N HIS A 110 -6.40 20.68 -1.27
CA HIS A 110 -7.40 21.72 -1.45
C HIS A 110 -8.23 21.94 -0.17
N HIS A 111 -8.72 20.85 0.44
CA HIS A 111 -9.64 20.94 1.58
C HIS A 111 -8.95 21.28 2.90
N ALA A 112 -7.95 20.50 3.31
CA ALA A 112 -7.24 20.69 4.56
C ALA A 112 -6.07 21.69 4.45
N GLY A 113 -5.40 21.75 3.28
CA GLY A 113 -4.26 22.64 3.06
C GLY A 113 -4.66 24.08 2.71
N GLU A 114 -5.46 24.28 1.68
CA GLU A 114 -5.82 25.63 1.20
C GLU A 114 -6.97 26.23 2.00
N PHE A 115 -8.04 25.46 2.23
CA PHE A 115 -9.21 25.91 2.99
C PHE A 115 -9.13 25.66 4.49
N GLN A 116 -8.07 25.00 4.97
CA GLN A 116 -7.82 24.80 6.40
C GLN A 116 -9.02 24.13 7.11
N ILE A 117 -9.73 23.23 6.41
CA ILE A 117 -10.80 22.43 7.02
C ILE A 117 -10.15 21.43 7.98
N ASP A 118 -10.60 21.43 9.23
CA ASP A 118 -10.09 20.55 10.28
C ASP A 118 -10.28 19.07 9.93
N CYS A 119 -9.28 18.23 10.26
CA CYS A 119 -9.31 16.80 9.94
C CYS A 119 -10.53 16.08 10.53
N LEU A 120 -10.94 16.44 11.75
CA LEU A 120 -12.08 15.83 12.45
C LEU A 120 -13.43 16.34 11.93
N TYR A 121 -13.46 17.35 11.06
CA TYR A 121 -14.71 17.74 10.41
C TYR A 121 -15.23 16.63 9.48
N CYS A 122 -14.35 16.08 8.65
CA CYS A 122 -14.69 14.98 7.75
C CYS A 122 -14.53 13.60 8.41
N HIS A 123 -13.51 13.43 9.26
CA HIS A 123 -13.24 12.17 9.97
C HIS A 123 -13.81 12.22 11.39
N SER A 124 -15.11 12.48 11.50
CA SER A 124 -15.79 12.92 12.73
C SER A 124 -15.81 11.94 13.89
N GLU A 125 -15.61 10.65 13.65
CA GLU A 125 -15.64 9.62 14.69
C GLU A 125 -14.24 9.19 15.16
N THR A 126 -13.18 9.81 14.63
CA THR A 126 -11.79 9.39 14.90
C THR A 126 -11.41 9.50 16.38
N ASP A 127 -11.96 10.47 17.10
CA ASP A 127 -11.72 10.70 18.53
C ASP A 127 -12.50 9.74 19.45
N ARG A 128 -13.53 9.06 18.93
CA ARG A 128 -14.48 8.24 19.72
C ARG A 128 -14.47 6.76 19.34
N SER A 129 -14.29 6.46 18.06
CA SER A 129 -14.34 5.13 17.48
C SER A 129 -12.96 4.48 17.36
N GLN A 130 -12.95 3.16 17.19
CA GLN A 130 -11.74 2.42 16.88
C GLN A 130 -11.24 2.74 15.46
N ALA A 131 -12.17 2.97 14.53
CA ALA A 131 -11.88 3.36 13.16
C ALA A 131 -12.15 4.86 12.97
N ALA A 132 -11.27 5.55 12.24
CA ALA A 132 -11.51 6.93 11.81
C ALA A 132 -12.76 7.06 10.92
N GLY A 133 -12.99 6.04 10.08
CA GLY A 133 -14.02 6.07 9.05
C GLY A 133 -13.65 6.99 7.88
N VAL A 134 -14.46 6.91 6.83
CA VAL A 134 -14.41 7.81 5.68
C VAL A 134 -15.73 8.58 5.66
N PRO A 135 -15.74 9.89 5.38
CA PRO A 135 -16.97 10.68 5.37
C PRO A 135 -18.03 10.10 4.43
N SER A 136 -19.29 10.24 4.83
CA SER A 136 -20.42 9.90 3.99
C SER A 136 -20.62 10.98 2.90
N VAL A 137 -21.43 10.65 1.88
CA VAL A 137 -21.74 11.58 0.78
C VAL A 137 -22.43 12.85 1.31
N GLU A 138 -23.21 12.73 2.38
CA GLU A 138 -23.88 13.84 3.07
C GLU A 138 -22.90 14.92 3.54
N ILE A 139 -21.75 14.54 4.11
CA ILE A 139 -20.75 15.51 4.60
C ILE A 139 -20.24 16.35 3.43
N CYS A 140 -19.93 15.71 2.30
CA CYS A 140 -19.48 16.38 1.09
C CYS A 140 -20.58 17.32 0.56
N MET A 141 -21.82 16.84 0.48
CA MET A 141 -22.94 17.61 -0.05
C MET A 141 -23.39 18.75 0.87
N GLY A 142 -23.05 18.71 2.16
CA GLY A 142 -23.29 19.82 3.09
C GLY A 142 -22.69 21.14 2.60
N CYS A 143 -21.52 21.09 1.96
CA CYS A 143 -20.91 22.24 1.30
C CYS A 143 -21.18 22.25 -0.22
N HIS A 144 -21.02 21.11 -0.90
CA HIS A 144 -21.07 21.05 -2.36
C HIS A 144 -22.45 21.29 -2.98
N ALA A 145 -23.53 21.20 -2.20
CA ALA A 145 -24.86 21.62 -2.64
C ALA A 145 -25.01 23.14 -2.78
N GLN A 146 -24.12 23.93 -2.17
CA GLN A 146 -24.21 25.39 -2.12
C GLN A 146 -23.41 26.07 -3.23
N PHE A 147 -22.50 25.35 -3.89
CA PHE A 147 -21.71 25.91 -4.99
C PHE A 147 -22.55 26.06 -6.27
N PRO A 148 -22.25 27.07 -7.10
CA PRO A 148 -22.95 27.26 -8.37
C PRO A 148 -22.70 26.09 -9.34
N ALA A 149 -23.65 25.90 -10.27
CA ALA A 149 -23.71 24.74 -11.16
C ALA A 149 -22.54 24.64 -12.16
N ASP A 150 -21.77 25.71 -12.34
CA ASP A 150 -20.53 25.71 -13.13
C ASP A 150 -19.47 24.76 -12.54
N TYR A 151 -19.46 24.56 -11.21
CA TYR A 151 -18.57 23.61 -10.55
C TYR A 151 -18.89 22.15 -10.89
N ASP A 152 -20.08 21.87 -11.45
CA ASP A 152 -20.50 20.50 -11.82
C ASP A 152 -19.74 19.98 -13.04
N GLN A 153 -19.01 20.86 -13.73
CA GLN A 153 -18.08 20.49 -14.80
C GLN A 153 -16.79 19.86 -14.26
N ILE A 154 -16.48 20.03 -12.97
CA ILE A 154 -15.33 19.37 -12.32
C ILE A 154 -15.67 17.90 -12.14
N GLU A 155 -14.84 17.01 -12.69
CA GLU A 155 -15.08 15.57 -12.71
C GLU A 155 -15.45 14.99 -11.34
N GLY A 156 -14.70 15.33 -10.29
CA GLY A 156 -14.97 14.84 -8.93
C GLY A 156 -16.30 15.31 -8.36
N ILE A 157 -16.73 16.55 -8.66
CA ILE A 157 -18.01 17.10 -8.19
C ILE A 157 -19.17 16.49 -8.96
N ARG A 158 -19.01 16.27 -10.25
CA ARG A 158 -19.99 15.56 -11.08
C ARG A 158 -20.27 14.16 -10.53
N ILE A 159 -19.21 13.39 -10.24
CA ILE A 159 -19.33 12.03 -9.68
C ILE A 159 -19.96 12.07 -8.28
N LEU A 160 -19.58 13.04 -7.43
CA LEU A 160 -20.18 13.22 -6.11
C LEU A 160 -21.69 13.45 -6.20
N LYS A 161 -22.13 14.36 -7.08
CA LYS A 161 -23.55 14.68 -7.26
C LYS A 161 -24.34 13.50 -7.83
N GLU A 162 -23.76 12.76 -8.77
CA GLU A 162 -24.34 11.51 -9.28
C GLU A 162 -24.56 10.49 -8.16
N LYS A 163 -23.57 10.28 -7.29
CA LYS A 163 -23.68 9.39 -6.13
C LYS A 163 -24.72 9.86 -5.12
N TRP A 164 -24.81 11.17 -4.89
CA TRP A 164 -25.84 11.77 -4.04
C TRP A 164 -27.26 11.54 -4.57
N GLU A 165 -27.49 11.80 -5.85
CA GLU A 165 -28.79 11.63 -6.50
C GLU A 165 -29.25 10.17 -6.50
N ASN A 166 -28.32 9.25 -6.77
CA ASN A 166 -28.59 7.81 -6.77
C ASN A 166 -28.65 7.20 -5.35
N LYS A 167 -28.34 7.98 -4.30
CA LYS A 167 -28.25 7.52 -2.90
C LYS A 167 -27.28 6.35 -2.73
N GLU A 168 -26.18 6.40 -3.48
CA GLU A 168 -25.15 5.39 -3.46
C GLU A 168 -23.94 5.86 -2.66
N PRO A 169 -23.34 4.98 -1.84
CA PRO A 169 -22.08 5.31 -1.18
C PRO A 169 -20.94 5.39 -2.21
N ILE A 170 -19.90 6.16 -1.85
CA ILE A 170 -18.64 6.16 -2.60
C ILE A 170 -17.80 4.98 -2.14
N GLU A 171 -17.43 4.10 -3.08
CA GLU A 171 -16.62 2.92 -2.81
C GLU A 171 -15.12 3.26 -2.84
N TRP A 172 -14.64 3.96 -1.81
CA TRP A 172 -13.26 4.38 -1.70
C TRP A 172 -12.26 3.21 -1.70
N VAL A 173 -11.10 3.45 -2.31
CA VAL A 173 -9.95 2.56 -2.22
C VAL A 173 -9.20 2.84 -0.92
N GLN A 174 -9.10 1.84 -0.05
CA GLN A 174 -8.42 1.97 1.24
C GLN A 174 -6.90 1.90 1.05
N ILE A 175 -6.20 2.92 1.55
CA ILE A 175 -4.74 3.04 1.43
C ILE A 175 -4.03 2.40 2.62
N HIS A 176 -4.39 2.82 3.84
CA HIS A 176 -3.81 2.27 5.06
C HIS A 176 -4.63 1.08 5.53
N ARG A 177 -4.03 -0.12 5.51
CA ARG A 177 -4.64 -1.35 6.00
C ARG A 177 -3.68 -2.09 6.91
N LEU A 178 -4.17 -2.45 8.10
CA LEU A 178 -3.48 -3.36 9.01
C LEU A 178 -4.06 -4.78 8.86
N PRO A 179 -3.28 -5.82 9.16
CA PRO A 179 -3.78 -7.19 9.20
C PRO A 179 -4.98 -7.34 10.16
N GLU A 180 -5.87 -8.27 9.87
CA GLU A 180 -7.13 -8.45 10.62
C GLU A 180 -6.94 -8.85 12.09
N HIS A 181 -5.80 -9.46 12.41
CA HIS A 181 -5.39 -9.80 13.78
C HIS A 181 -4.76 -8.60 14.52
N VAL A 182 -4.84 -7.38 13.98
CA VAL A 182 -4.37 -6.14 14.61
C VAL A 182 -5.57 -5.24 14.94
N GLN A 183 -5.79 -5.00 16.22
CA GLN A 183 -6.92 -4.24 16.77
C GLN A 183 -6.51 -2.79 17.06
N PHE A 184 -6.18 -2.04 16.01
CA PHE A 184 -5.82 -0.62 16.13
C PHE A 184 -7.04 0.23 16.52
N ARG A 185 -6.83 1.24 17.37
CA ARG A 185 -7.89 2.11 17.89
C ARG A 185 -7.53 3.59 17.78
N HIS A 186 -8.15 4.30 16.83
CA HIS A 186 -7.91 5.73 16.60
C HIS A 186 -8.19 6.58 17.84
N ASN A 187 -9.35 6.37 18.49
CA ASN A 187 -9.76 7.14 19.65
C ASN A 187 -8.71 7.24 20.76
N ARG A 188 -7.99 6.15 21.06
CA ARG A 188 -6.94 6.16 22.08
C ARG A 188 -5.75 7.02 21.70
N HIS A 189 -5.38 7.04 20.42
CA HIS A 189 -4.23 7.82 19.94
C HIS A 189 -4.59 9.30 19.85
N VAL A 190 -5.78 9.62 19.33
CA VAL A 190 -6.27 11.00 19.25
C VAL A 190 -6.47 11.60 20.65
N GLN A 191 -7.08 10.86 21.58
CA GLN A 191 -7.25 11.33 22.96
C GLN A 191 -5.93 11.49 23.73
N ALA A 192 -4.88 10.77 23.32
CA ALA A 192 -3.54 10.96 23.85
C ALA A 192 -2.80 12.16 23.25
N GLY A 193 -3.44 12.91 22.34
CA GLY A 193 -2.84 14.09 21.69
C GLY A 193 -1.82 13.74 20.61
N VAL A 194 -1.91 12.54 20.00
CA VAL A 194 -1.05 12.18 18.87
C VAL A 194 -1.57 12.88 17.61
N GLU A 195 -0.74 13.73 17.01
CA GLU A 195 -1.05 14.43 15.76
C GLU A 195 -1.22 13.45 14.59
N CYS A 196 -2.22 13.69 13.74
CA CYS A 196 -2.58 12.82 12.61
C CYS A 196 -1.39 12.58 11.66
N GLN A 197 -0.62 13.64 11.41
CA GLN A 197 0.54 13.67 10.51
C GLN A 197 1.66 12.75 10.97
N THR A 198 1.73 12.44 12.27
CA THR A 198 2.70 11.48 12.82
C THR A 198 2.58 10.13 12.10
N CYS A 199 1.33 9.66 11.97
CA CYS A 199 0.98 8.39 11.34
C CYS A 199 0.80 8.51 9.81
N HIS A 200 0.05 9.51 9.36
CA HIS A 200 -0.41 9.60 7.97
C HIS A 200 0.47 10.49 7.07
N GLY A 201 1.49 11.16 7.63
CA GLY A 201 2.32 12.13 6.91
C GLY A 201 1.58 13.45 6.65
N PRO A 202 2.17 14.37 5.86
CA PRO A 202 1.61 15.70 5.59
C PRO A 202 0.47 15.60 4.56
N VAL A 203 -0.66 15.00 4.95
CA VAL A 203 -1.81 14.75 4.06
C VAL A 203 -2.40 16.04 3.49
N GLU A 204 -2.30 17.14 4.24
CA GLU A 204 -2.69 18.49 3.82
C GLU A 204 -1.86 19.07 2.67
N GLU A 205 -0.79 18.39 2.24
CA GLU A 205 0.01 18.77 1.08
C GLU A 205 -0.29 17.90 -0.16
N LEU A 206 -1.17 16.89 -0.02
CA LEU A 206 -1.37 15.85 -1.03
C LEU A 206 -2.67 16.03 -1.82
N ASP A 207 -2.54 16.17 -3.13
CA ASP A 207 -3.66 16.08 -4.07
C ASP A 207 -4.13 14.63 -4.27
N LYS A 208 -3.23 13.67 -4.06
CA LYS A 208 -3.51 12.24 -4.13
C LYS A 208 -2.79 11.52 -3.01
N LEU A 209 -3.57 10.82 -2.19
CA LEU A 209 -3.02 10.02 -1.09
C LEU A 209 -2.28 8.80 -1.63
N HIS A 210 -1.17 8.47 -0.97
CA HIS A 210 -0.35 7.28 -1.18
C HIS A 210 0.14 6.77 0.18
N LEU A 211 0.69 5.55 0.25
CA LEU A 211 1.34 5.08 1.45
C LEU A 211 2.60 5.91 1.72
N VAL A 212 2.66 6.58 2.87
CA VAL A 212 3.82 7.36 3.24
C VAL A 212 4.88 6.42 3.83
N PRO A 213 6.08 6.33 3.22
CA PRO A 213 7.15 5.49 3.76
C PRO A 213 7.66 6.04 5.09
N ASP A 214 8.08 5.14 5.98
CA ASP A 214 8.84 5.49 7.17
C ASP A 214 10.34 5.40 6.86
N SER A 215 11.03 6.54 6.83
CA SER A 215 12.45 6.60 6.52
C SER A 215 13.37 6.55 7.74
N HIS A 216 12.86 6.14 8.90
CA HIS A 216 13.57 6.29 10.18
C HIS A 216 14.34 5.05 10.68
N ILE A 217 14.34 3.91 9.98
CA ILE A 217 15.21 2.77 10.32
C ILE A 217 16.52 2.87 9.52
N GLY A 218 17.58 3.28 10.22
CA GLY A 218 18.90 3.63 9.70
C GLY A 218 19.75 2.52 9.06
N TYR A 219 19.19 1.47 8.46
CA TYR A 219 19.96 0.54 7.62
C TYR A 219 19.07 -0.05 6.49
N LEU A 220 19.17 0.56 5.30
CA LEU A 220 19.00 -0.04 3.96
C LEU A 220 17.64 -0.59 3.48
N VAL A 221 16.57 -0.60 4.28
CA VAL A 221 15.23 -1.05 3.80
C VAL A 221 14.16 0.01 4.14
N PRO A 222 13.47 0.60 3.14
CA PRO A 222 12.29 1.40 3.41
C PRO A 222 11.23 0.49 4.06
N VAL A 223 10.80 0.83 5.27
CA VAL A 223 9.61 0.21 5.89
C VAL A 223 8.44 1.16 5.70
N ALA A 224 7.23 0.64 5.49
CA ALA A 224 6.07 1.51 5.45
C ALA A 224 5.76 2.03 6.86
N LYS A 225 5.26 3.27 6.98
CA LYS A 225 4.64 3.69 8.26
C LYS A 225 3.55 2.67 8.62
N LEU A 226 3.33 2.47 9.93
CA LEU A 226 2.33 1.55 10.52
C LEU A 226 2.70 0.06 10.51
N GLU A 227 3.94 -0.31 10.18
CA GLU A 227 4.46 -1.64 10.49
C GLU A 227 4.69 -1.84 12.00
N MET A 228 4.72 -3.09 12.46
CA MET A 228 4.88 -3.43 13.88
C MET A 228 6.11 -2.75 14.52
N GLY A 229 7.25 -2.71 13.80
CA GLY A 229 8.47 -2.07 14.28
C GLY A 229 8.28 -0.58 14.55
N TRP A 230 7.56 0.12 13.67
CA TRP A 230 7.24 1.53 13.85
C TRP A 230 6.34 1.76 15.07
N CYS A 231 5.26 0.97 15.21
CA CYS A 231 4.33 1.06 16.33
C CYS A 231 5.03 0.88 17.69
N ILE A 232 5.85 -0.16 17.82
CA ILE A 232 6.56 -0.47 19.07
C ILE A 232 7.61 0.61 19.39
N ASN A 233 8.32 1.12 18.38
CA ASN A 233 9.29 2.20 18.60
C ASN A 233 8.62 3.49 19.07
N CYS A 234 7.50 3.88 18.46
CA CYS A 234 6.70 5.02 18.90
C CYS A 234 6.21 4.84 20.36
N HIS A 235 5.66 3.66 20.69
CA HIS A 235 5.20 3.37 22.06
C HIS A 235 6.32 3.40 23.11
N ARG A 236 7.55 3.00 22.75
CA ARG A 236 8.73 3.09 23.62
C ARG A 236 9.15 4.54 23.86
N GLN A 237 9.19 5.34 22.79
CA GLN A 237 9.63 6.73 22.85
C GLN A 237 8.64 7.65 23.58
N ASN A 238 7.36 7.25 23.70
CA ASN A 238 6.33 8.00 24.42
C ASN A 238 6.38 7.81 25.96
N ASN A 239 7.57 7.91 26.57
CA ASN A 239 7.78 7.70 28.02
C ASN A 239 7.12 6.43 28.59
N HIS A 240 6.99 5.38 27.77
CA HIS A 240 6.36 4.10 28.13
C HIS A 240 4.89 4.21 28.60
N GLN A 241 4.19 5.29 28.25
CA GLN A 241 2.77 5.47 28.60
C GLN A 241 1.85 4.59 27.74
N ALA A 242 2.30 4.21 26.55
CA ALA A 242 1.58 3.34 25.65
C ALA A 242 1.96 1.86 25.86
N SER A 243 0.97 0.97 25.83
CA SER A 243 1.16 -0.47 26.00
C SER A 243 2.00 -1.06 24.86
N GLN A 244 2.97 -1.91 25.20
CA GLN A 244 3.74 -2.72 24.24
C GLN A 244 3.34 -4.21 24.30
N ASP A 245 2.32 -4.55 25.08
CA ASP A 245 1.81 -5.91 25.21
C ASP A 245 1.16 -6.38 23.90
N CYS A 246 1.64 -7.51 23.38
CA CYS A 246 1.14 -8.15 22.16
C CYS A 246 -0.37 -8.33 22.20
N LEU A 247 -0.95 -8.75 23.32
CA LEU A 247 -2.39 -9.06 23.43
C LEU A 247 -3.27 -7.79 23.48
N LYS A 248 -2.68 -6.61 23.68
CA LYS A 248 -3.42 -5.35 23.58
C LYS A 248 -3.58 -4.90 22.13
N CYS A 249 -2.72 -5.38 21.24
CA CYS A 249 -2.73 -5.07 19.82
C CYS A 249 -3.28 -6.23 18.99
N HIS A 250 -3.15 -7.47 19.46
CA HIS A 250 -3.52 -8.69 18.75
C HIS A 250 -4.48 -9.52 19.61
N TYR A 251 -5.78 -9.44 19.30
CA TYR A 251 -6.83 -10.24 19.92
C TYR A 251 -8.02 -10.42 18.98
#